data_AF-A0A9W9STZ5-F1
#
_entry.id   AF-A0A9W9STZ5-F1
#
_cell.length_a   1.000
_cell.length_b   1.000
_cell.length_c   1.000
_cell.angle_alpha   90.00
_cell.angle_beta   90.00
_cell.angle_gamma   90.00
#
_symmetry.space_group_name_H-M   'P 1'
#
loop_
_entity.id
_entity.type
_entity.pdbx_description
1 polymer ?
#
loop_
_entity_poly.entity_id
_entity_poly.type
_entity_poly.pdbx_seq_one_letter_code
_entity_poly.pdbx_strand_id
1 'polypeptide(L)'
;MAPLDNLSRSAKYEALGRPLKQSIPYVELSKKGELVQPLQIPEYLRTEEFYLGDFGLAKKLSDSVTQMGFPPSDYCSPERLHGKDPSLACDMWSYMVVFSVLYLRFPPLPSWIPGGIIAGCVARLGPLPLDWKGLYIRPGVDDFWYDQSQTPNPKHNLASTIAQFRPDADPIERQHVFSIMCKVFQYSPEKRLTATQLLHDPSFRAIMDKYGC
;
A
#
# COMPACT_ATOMS: atom_id res chain seq x y z
N MET A 1 6.32 19.59 1.31
CA MET A 1 6.89 20.34 0.16
C MET A 1 6.83 21.81 0.51
N ALA A 2 7.86 22.59 0.17
CA ALA A 2 7.84 24.03 0.36
C ALA A 2 6.61 24.66 -0.36
N PRO A 3 5.91 25.62 0.27
CA PRO A 3 4.76 26.27 -0.34
C PRO A 3 5.12 26.93 -1.68
N LEU A 4 4.32 26.66 -2.72
CA LEU A 4 4.51 27.24 -4.07
C LEU A 4 3.33 28.14 -4.48
N ASP A 5 2.33 28.29 -3.62
CA ASP A 5 1.07 29.01 -3.85
C ASP A 5 1.30 30.44 -4.34
N ASN A 6 2.31 31.14 -3.82
CA ASN A 6 2.68 32.50 -4.22
C ASN A 6 3.48 32.59 -5.52
N LEU A 7 3.90 31.47 -6.12
CA LEU A 7 4.65 31.48 -7.38
C LEU A 7 3.73 31.58 -8.60
N SER A 8 4.22 32.31 -9.61
CA SER A 8 3.60 32.30 -10.94
C SER A 8 3.63 30.89 -11.56
N ARG A 9 2.76 30.65 -12.55
CA ARG A 9 2.75 29.36 -13.28
C ARG A 9 4.11 29.03 -13.90
N SER A 10 4.78 30.02 -14.50
CA SER A 10 6.09 29.83 -15.11
C SER A 10 7.14 29.45 -14.07
N ALA A 11 7.15 30.13 -12.91
CA ALA A 11 8.05 29.79 -11.81
C ALA A 11 7.76 28.40 -11.23
N LYS A 12 6.49 27.98 -11.15
CA LYS A 12 6.12 26.60 -10.77
C LYS A 12 6.68 25.57 -11.76
N TYR A 13 6.64 25.85 -13.06
CA TYR A 13 7.20 24.94 -14.08
C TYR A 13 8.73 24.96 -14.12
N GLU A 14 9.36 26.07 -13.79
CA GLU A 14 10.80 26.14 -13.62
C GLU A 14 11.24 25.29 -12.41
N ALA A 15 10.48 25.37 -11.31
CA ALA A 15 10.77 24.61 -10.10
C ALA A 15 10.44 23.11 -10.21
N LEU A 16 9.27 22.75 -10.74
CA LEU A 16 8.77 21.36 -10.75
C LEU A 16 8.97 20.64 -12.10
N GLY A 17 9.38 21.36 -13.14
CA GLY A 17 9.25 20.91 -14.51
C GLY A 17 7.82 21.04 -15.04
N ARG A 18 7.66 20.74 -16.35
CA ARG A 18 6.34 20.69 -16.98
C ARG A 18 5.71 19.31 -16.79
N PRO A 19 4.38 19.22 -16.60
CA PRO A 19 3.68 17.94 -16.57
C PRO A 19 3.98 17.12 -17.83
N LEU A 20 4.56 15.93 -17.64
CA LEU A 20 4.81 15.00 -18.73
C LEU A 20 3.55 14.19 -18.99
N LYS A 21 3.25 13.99 -20.26
CA LYS A 21 2.06 13.27 -20.70
C LYS A 21 2.44 12.07 -21.52
N GLN A 22 1.76 10.96 -21.28
CA GLN A 22 1.91 9.72 -22.02
C GLN A 22 0.55 9.35 -22.60
N SER A 23 0.50 9.02 -23.89
CA SER A 23 -0.72 8.46 -24.49
C SER A 23 -1.07 7.17 -23.76
N ILE A 24 -2.34 7.00 -23.38
CA ILE A 24 -2.79 5.78 -22.70
C ILE A 24 -2.70 4.63 -23.72
N PRO A 25 -1.76 3.68 -23.55
CA PRO A 25 -1.66 2.57 -24.49
C PRO A 25 -2.81 1.59 -24.20
N TYR A 26 -3.28 0.89 -25.23
CA TYR A 26 -4.27 -0.21 -25.14
C TYR A 26 -5.73 0.19 -24.83
N VAL A 27 -6.16 1.41 -25.16
CA VAL A 27 -7.59 1.76 -25.11
C VAL A 27 -8.04 2.31 -26.45
N GLU A 28 -8.91 1.57 -27.16
CA GLU A 28 -9.66 2.06 -28.32
C GLU A 28 -10.80 2.98 -27.85
N LEU A 29 -10.45 4.10 -27.21
CA LEU A 29 -11.42 5.12 -26.86
C LEU A 29 -11.74 5.95 -28.11
N SER A 30 -13.01 6.37 -28.22
CA SER A 30 -13.46 7.33 -29.24
C SER A 30 -12.74 8.69 -29.16
N LYS A 31 -12.05 8.98 -28.04
CA LYS A 31 -11.16 10.13 -27.85
C LYS A 31 -9.82 9.66 -27.30
N LYS A 32 -8.73 10.09 -27.93
CA LYS A 32 -7.37 9.85 -27.43
C LYS A 32 -7.18 10.60 -26.10
N GLY A 33 -6.96 9.86 -25.02
CA GLY A 33 -6.62 10.40 -23.70
C GLY A 33 -5.11 10.36 -23.43
N GLU A 34 -4.64 11.24 -22.56
CA GLU A 34 -3.26 11.26 -22.06
C GLU A 34 -3.26 11.05 -20.54
N LEU A 35 -2.39 10.18 -20.05
CA LEU A 35 -2.07 10.06 -18.64
C LEU A 35 -0.96 11.06 -18.31
N VAL A 36 -1.15 11.84 -17.26
CA VAL A 36 -0.08 12.69 -16.70
C VAL A 36 0.82 11.82 -15.83
N GLN A 37 2.13 11.86 -16.08
CA GLN A 37 3.08 11.09 -15.29
C GLN A 37 3.15 11.62 -13.84
N PRO A 38 3.43 10.75 -12.85
CA PRO A 38 3.63 11.17 -11.48
C PRO A 38 4.72 12.25 -11.36
N LEU A 39 4.44 13.28 -10.55
CA LEU A 39 5.38 14.36 -10.29
C LEU A 39 6.56 13.85 -9.45
N GLN A 40 7.78 14.06 -9.94
CA GLN A 40 8.99 13.86 -9.16
C GLN A 40 9.35 15.16 -8.44
N ILE A 41 9.22 15.17 -7.11
CA ILE A 41 9.49 16.36 -6.31
C ILE A 41 11.02 16.54 -6.20
N PRO A 42 11.58 17.67 -6.68
CA PRO A 42 12.99 18.01 -6.49
C PRO A 42 13.39 18.04 -5.02
N GLU A 43 14.61 17.61 -4.70
CA GLU A 43 15.09 17.49 -3.31
C GLU A 43 15.04 18.82 -2.56
N TYR A 44 15.40 19.92 -3.20
CA TYR A 44 15.39 21.26 -2.58
C TYR A 44 13.99 21.78 -2.24
N LEU A 45 12.92 21.14 -2.74
CA LEU A 45 11.53 21.47 -2.39
C LEU A 45 10.96 20.54 -1.32
N ARG A 46 11.68 19.49 -0.93
CA ARG A 46 11.24 18.57 0.12
C ARG A 46 11.39 19.24 1.49
N THR A 47 10.43 18.95 2.35
CA THR A 47 10.39 19.38 3.75
C THR A 47 10.43 18.15 4.63
N GLU A 48 10.74 18.33 5.91
CA GLU A 48 10.66 17.26 6.91
C GLU A 48 9.21 16.90 7.27
N GLU A 49 8.27 17.80 6.95
CA GLU A 49 6.85 17.59 7.20
C GLU A 49 6.14 16.85 6.06
N PHE A 50 5.26 15.91 6.44
CA PHE A 50 4.41 15.13 5.54
C PHE A 50 2.94 15.37 5.89
N TYR A 51 2.11 15.45 4.84
CA TYR A 51 0.66 15.62 4.98
C TYR A 51 -0.05 14.60 4.10
N LEU A 52 -1.13 14.03 4.63
CA LEU A 52 -2.06 13.25 3.83
C LEU A 52 -2.94 14.21 3.02
N GLY A 53 -3.12 13.92 1.74
CA GLY A 53 -3.98 14.67 0.82
C GLY A 53 -4.94 13.73 0.09
N ASP A 54 -5.67 14.30 -0.88
CA ASP A 54 -6.60 13.55 -1.74
C ASP A 54 -7.65 12.74 -0.96
N PHE A 55 -8.50 13.47 -0.22
CA PHE A 55 -9.62 12.89 0.54
C PHE A 55 -10.84 12.58 -0.35
N GLY A 56 -10.66 12.46 -1.67
CA GLY A 56 -11.75 12.25 -2.63
C GLY A 56 -12.48 10.91 -2.51
N LEU A 57 -11.93 9.96 -1.73
CA LEU A 57 -12.57 8.69 -1.37
C LEU A 57 -12.77 8.53 0.14
N ALA A 58 -12.52 9.58 0.92
CA ALA A 58 -12.67 9.52 2.37
C ALA A 58 -14.14 9.34 2.77
N LYS A 59 -14.36 8.56 3.84
CA LYS A 59 -15.71 8.22 4.34
C LYS A 59 -15.73 8.39 5.86
N LYS A 60 -16.79 8.98 6.41
CA LYS A 60 -17.05 8.89 7.86
C LYS A 60 -17.70 7.55 8.17
N LEU A 61 -17.29 6.91 9.27
CA LEU A 61 -17.85 5.60 9.65
C LEU A 61 -19.37 5.65 9.93
N SER A 62 -19.91 6.82 10.27
CA SER A 62 -21.33 7.06 10.46
C SER A 62 -22.14 7.06 9.15
N ASP A 63 -21.48 7.21 8.00
CA ASP A 63 -22.16 7.37 6.72
C ASP A 63 -22.63 6.00 6.21
N SER A 64 -23.92 5.89 5.87
CA SER A 64 -24.51 4.67 5.32
C SER A 64 -24.04 4.36 3.89
N VAL A 65 -23.58 5.36 3.15
CA VAL A 65 -23.16 5.21 1.75
C VAL A 65 -21.64 5.24 1.66
N THR A 66 -21.06 4.26 0.97
CA THR A 66 -19.64 4.24 0.62
C THR A 66 -19.49 4.90 -0.74
N GLN A 67 -18.59 5.88 -0.87
CA GLN A 67 -18.36 6.56 -2.14
C GLN A 67 -17.92 5.56 -3.20
N MET A 68 -18.37 5.79 -4.44
CA MET A 68 -18.03 4.93 -5.57
C MET A 68 -16.54 5.09 -5.89
N GLY A 69 -15.81 3.98 -5.85
CA GLY A 69 -14.38 3.95 -6.12
C GLY A 69 -13.66 2.94 -5.25
N PHE A 70 -12.42 2.64 -5.63
CA PHE A 70 -11.51 1.81 -4.84
C PHE A 70 -10.16 2.51 -4.76
N PRO A 71 -9.44 2.38 -3.64
CA PRO A 71 -8.03 2.73 -3.63
C PRO A 71 -7.29 1.87 -4.69
N PRO A 72 -6.13 2.31 -5.18
CA PRO A 72 -5.33 1.50 -6.09
C PRO A 72 -5.10 0.11 -5.51
N SER A 73 -5.19 -0.94 -6.33
CA SER A 73 -5.28 -2.32 -5.83
C SER A 73 -4.11 -2.75 -4.96
N ASP A 74 -2.91 -2.21 -5.21
CA ASP A 74 -1.71 -2.54 -4.44
C ASP A 74 -1.77 -2.05 -2.99
N TYR A 75 -2.60 -1.04 -2.72
CA TYR A 75 -2.82 -0.46 -1.39
C TYR A 75 -4.15 -0.90 -0.79
N CYS A 76 -5.05 -1.46 -1.60
CA CYS A 76 -6.37 -1.89 -1.16
C CYS A 76 -6.25 -3.11 -0.23
N SER A 77 -6.84 -3.03 0.96
CA SER A 77 -6.86 -4.14 1.90
C SER A 77 -7.67 -5.33 1.36
N PRO A 78 -7.30 -6.59 1.65
CA PRO A 78 -7.95 -7.76 1.08
C PRO A 78 -9.46 -7.81 1.33
N GLU A 79 -9.94 -7.43 2.50
CA GLU A 79 -11.38 -7.41 2.81
C GLU A 79 -12.18 -6.46 1.92
N ARG A 80 -11.58 -5.33 1.52
CA ARG A 80 -12.22 -4.36 0.61
C ARG A 80 -12.34 -4.94 -0.79
N LEU A 81 -11.39 -5.78 -1.21
CA LEU A 81 -11.46 -6.54 -2.45
C LEU A 81 -12.44 -7.74 -2.35
N HIS A 82 -12.93 -8.04 -1.15
CA HIS A 82 -13.96 -9.05 -0.87
C HIS A 82 -15.29 -8.41 -0.45
N GLY A 83 -15.54 -7.17 -0.87
CA GLY A 83 -16.83 -6.50 -0.70
C GLY A 83 -17.16 -6.06 0.71
N LYS A 84 -16.23 -6.15 1.68
CA LYS A 84 -16.45 -5.61 3.01
C LYS A 84 -16.39 -4.08 3.00
N ASP A 85 -17.10 -3.48 3.94
CA ASP A 85 -17.13 -2.02 4.08
C ASP A 85 -15.78 -1.42 4.53
N PRO A 86 -15.49 -0.17 4.13
CA PRO A 86 -14.39 0.61 4.68
C PRO A 86 -14.41 0.66 6.21
N SER A 87 -13.23 0.52 6.81
CA SER A 87 -13.02 0.69 8.24
C SER A 87 -11.64 1.29 8.51
N LEU A 88 -11.37 1.73 9.73
CA LEU A 88 -10.02 2.24 10.09
C LEU A 88 -8.91 1.21 9.84
N ALA A 89 -9.24 -0.09 9.87
CA ALA A 89 -8.29 -1.15 9.64
C ALA A 89 -7.85 -1.29 8.17
N CYS A 90 -8.63 -0.82 7.19
CA CYS A 90 -8.20 -0.80 5.79
C CYS A 90 -7.15 0.31 5.53
N ASP A 91 -7.24 1.41 6.28
CA ASP A 91 -6.22 2.47 6.25
C ASP A 91 -4.91 1.98 6.86
N MET A 92 -4.97 1.20 7.94
CA MET A 92 -3.78 0.58 8.53
C MET A 92 -3.06 -0.37 7.56
N TRP A 93 -3.82 -1.15 6.78
CA TRP A 93 -3.23 -1.95 5.70
C TRP A 93 -2.53 -1.08 4.67
N SER A 94 -3.22 -0.04 4.16
CA SER A 94 -2.69 0.89 3.16
C SER A 94 -1.42 1.59 3.66
N TYR A 95 -1.44 2.05 4.92
CA TYR A 95 -0.29 2.64 5.61
C TYR A 95 0.89 1.66 5.64
N MET A 96 0.65 0.39 5.97
CA MET A 96 1.72 -0.59 6.01
C MET A 96 2.31 -0.88 4.63
N VAL A 97 1.50 -0.85 3.56
CA VAL A 97 2.04 -0.91 2.19
C VAL A 97 2.94 0.29 1.91
N VAL A 98 2.52 1.52 2.26
CA VAL A 98 3.34 2.73 2.08
C VAL A 98 4.64 2.65 2.89
N PHE A 99 4.56 2.31 4.17
CA PHE A 99 5.72 2.09 5.03
C PHE A 99 6.69 1.08 4.42
N SER A 100 6.16 -0.04 3.92
CA SER A 100 6.95 -1.08 3.29
C SER A 100 7.63 -0.61 2.01
N VAL A 101 6.94 0.15 1.16
CA VAL A 101 7.53 0.73 -0.07
C VAL A 101 8.66 1.70 0.28
N LEU A 102 8.49 2.53 1.30
CA LEU A 102 9.54 3.44 1.75
C LEU A 102 10.75 2.67 2.31
N TYR A 103 10.49 1.63 3.10
CA TYR A 103 11.53 0.83 3.75
C TYR A 103 12.28 -0.09 2.78
N LEU A 104 11.57 -0.79 1.90
CA LEU A 104 12.10 -1.80 0.96
C LEU A 104 12.47 -1.21 -0.41
N ARG A 105 12.07 0.04 -0.69
CA ARG A 105 12.10 0.66 -2.04
C ARG A 105 11.30 -0.12 -3.09
N PHE A 106 10.42 -1.02 -2.65
CA PHE A 106 9.66 -1.92 -3.51
C PHE A 106 8.37 -2.38 -2.81
N PRO A 107 7.27 -2.67 -3.54
CA PRO A 107 6.04 -3.17 -2.93
C PRO A 107 6.25 -4.50 -2.19
N PRO A 108 5.75 -4.65 -0.95
CA PRO A 108 5.93 -5.88 -0.17
C PRO A 108 5.11 -7.05 -0.72
N LEU A 109 4.00 -6.75 -1.41
CA LEU A 109 3.03 -7.70 -1.93
C LEU A 109 3.00 -7.58 -3.46
N PRO A 110 3.35 -8.65 -4.21
CA PRO A 110 3.54 -8.57 -5.64
C PRO A 110 2.22 -8.68 -6.40
N SER A 111 1.83 -7.64 -7.15
CA SER A 111 0.61 -7.66 -7.98
C SER A 111 0.83 -8.18 -9.40
N TRP A 112 2.08 -8.42 -9.82
CA TRP A 112 2.42 -8.98 -11.13
C TRP A 112 2.36 -10.50 -11.21
N ILE A 113 2.10 -11.20 -10.10
CA ILE A 113 1.89 -12.65 -10.11
C ILE A 113 0.55 -12.96 -10.79
N PRO A 114 0.43 -14.04 -11.59
CA PRO A 114 -0.87 -14.50 -12.09
C PRO A 114 -1.90 -14.63 -10.95
N GLY A 115 -3.06 -13.99 -11.10
CA GLY A 115 -4.05 -13.82 -10.02
C GLY A 115 -3.94 -12.48 -9.27
N GLY A 116 -3.00 -11.61 -9.66
CA GLY A 116 -2.90 -10.23 -9.22
C GLY A 116 -2.51 -10.06 -7.75
N ILE A 117 -2.97 -8.97 -7.15
CA ILE A 117 -2.61 -8.62 -5.76
C ILE A 117 -3.01 -9.69 -4.74
N ILE A 118 -4.13 -10.41 -4.94
CA ILE A 118 -4.56 -11.46 -4.01
C ILE A 118 -3.61 -12.66 -4.05
N ALA A 119 -3.20 -13.10 -5.24
CA ALA A 119 -2.17 -14.14 -5.37
C ALA A 119 -0.85 -13.70 -4.70
N GLY A 120 -0.50 -12.41 -4.81
CA GLY A 120 0.62 -11.82 -4.09
C GLY A 120 0.46 -11.90 -2.57
N CYS A 121 -0.69 -11.53 -2.02
CA CYS A 121 -1.00 -11.68 -0.60
C CYS A 121 -0.84 -13.14 -0.16
N VAL A 122 -1.44 -14.08 -0.89
CA VAL A 122 -1.41 -15.50 -0.55
C VAL A 122 0.02 -16.06 -0.57
N ALA A 123 0.81 -15.69 -1.58
CA ALA A 123 2.20 -16.12 -1.69
C ALA A 123 3.08 -15.65 -0.51
N ARG A 124 2.82 -14.44 0.04
CA ARG A 124 3.64 -13.83 1.10
C ARG A 124 3.13 -14.11 2.51
N LEU A 125 1.81 -14.18 2.68
CA LEU A 125 1.11 -14.18 3.98
C LEU A 125 0.37 -15.50 4.26
N GLY A 126 0.13 -16.32 3.24
CA GLY A 126 -0.65 -17.55 3.34
C GLY A 126 -2.11 -17.36 2.92
N PRO A 127 -2.93 -18.42 3.02
CA PRO A 127 -4.28 -18.44 2.46
C PRO A 127 -5.21 -17.43 3.13
N LEU A 128 -6.15 -16.91 2.35
CA LEU A 128 -7.25 -16.07 2.83
C LEU A 128 -8.20 -16.89 3.71
N PRO A 129 -8.98 -16.25 4.61
CA PRO A 129 -10.01 -16.94 5.39
C PRO A 129 -11.03 -17.66 4.50
N LEU A 130 -11.36 -18.90 4.84
CA LEU A 130 -12.27 -19.74 4.04
C LEU A 130 -13.65 -19.10 3.83
N ASP A 131 -14.18 -18.43 4.86
CA ASP A 131 -15.49 -17.77 4.82
C ASP A 131 -15.55 -16.58 3.85
N TRP A 132 -14.42 -16.16 3.27
CA TRP A 132 -14.38 -15.11 2.26
C TRP A 132 -14.51 -15.65 0.83
N LYS A 133 -14.49 -16.97 0.65
CA LYS A 133 -14.60 -17.60 -0.65
C LYS A 133 -15.89 -17.17 -1.35
N GLY A 134 -15.76 -16.71 -2.59
CA GLY A 134 -16.88 -16.21 -3.40
C GLY A 134 -17.26 -14.75 -3.16
N LEU A 135 -16.60 -14.04 -2.23
CA LEU A 135 -16.86 -12.61 -1.98
C LEU A 135 -15.96 -11.66 -2.80
N TYR A 136 -14.96 -12.20 -3.52
CA TYR A 136 -14.03 -11.40 -4.31
C TYR A 136 -14.76 -10.65 -5.44
N ILE A 137 -14.58 -9.33 -5.48
CA ILE A 137 -15.40 -8.44 -6.32
C ILE A 137 -14.91 -8.27 -7.76
N ARG A 138 -13.72 -8.79 -8.09
CA ARG A 138 -13.12 -8.67 -9.44
C ARG A 138 -13.18 -10.03 -10.16
N PRO A 139 -13.20 -10.04 -11.51
CA PRO A 139 -13.14 -11.29 -12.26
C PRO A 139 -11.81 -12.01 -12.04
N GLY A 140 -11.79 -13.33 -12.26
CA GLY A 140 -10.57 -14.15 -12.11
C GLY A 140 -10.36 -14.71 -10.70
N VAL A 141 -11.42 -15.20 -10.07
CA VAL A 141 -11.36 -15.89 -8.77
C VAL A 141 -10.59 -17.19 -8.93
N ASP A 142 -9.69 -17.47 -7.97
CA ASP A 142 -9.05 -18.76 -7.87
C ASP A 142 -9.31 -19.39 -6.50
N ASP A 143 -9.81 -20.62 -6.53
CA ASP A 143 -10.14 -21.39 -5.33
C ASP A 143 -8.91 -21.67 -4.47
N PHE A 144 -7.71 -21.70 -5.08
CA PHE A 144 -6.47 -21.92 -4.32
C PHE A 144 -6.22 -20.81 -3.29
N TRP A 145 -6.77 -19.61 -3.45
CA TRP A 145 -6.52 -18.51 -2.49
C TRP A 145 -7.02 -18.82 -1.07
N TYR A 146 -7.97 -19.74 -0.94
CA TYR A 146 -8.65 -20.06 0.31
C TYR A 146 -8.28 -21.45 0.86
N ASP A 147 -7.36 -22.15 0.21
CA ASP A 147 -6.93 -23.49 0.63
C ASP A 147 -6.02 -23.40 1.87
N GLN A 148 -6.60 -23.75 3.01
CA GLN A 148 -5.97 -23.67 4.33
C GLN A 148 -4.79 -24.65 4.51
N SER A 149 -4.59 -25.59 3.57
CA SER A 149 -3.41 -26.48 3.59
C SER A 149 -2.14 -25.80 3.08
N GLN A 150 -2.27 -24.63 2.44
CA GLN A 150 -1.13 -23.90 1.90
C GLN A 150 -0.30 -23.21 2.99
N THR A 151 1.01 -23.29 2.82
CA THR A 151 1.98 -22.50 3.57
C THR A 151 2.61 -21.46 2.66
N PRO A 152 2.91 -20.24 3.15
CA PRO A 152 3.66 -19.26 2.38
C PRO A 152 4.96 -19.88 1.87
N ASN A 153 5.32 -19.61 0.60
CA ASN A 153 6.55 -20.15 0.03
C ASN A 153 7.75 -19.64 0.86
N PRO A 154 8.58 -20.51 1.47
CA PRO A 154 9.67 -20.07 2.35
C PRO A 154 10.67 -19.12 1.67
N LYS A 155 10.91 -19.29 0.36
CA LYS A 155 11.80 -18.41 -0.42
C LYS A 155 11.21 -17.04 -0.70
N HIS A 156 9.90 -16.93 -0.54
CA HIS A 156 9.11 -15.77 -0.90
C HIS A 156 8.20 -15.33 0.25
N ASN A 157 8.40 -15.76 1.49
CA ASN A 157 7.63 -15.20 2.59
C ASN A 157 8.10 -13.76 2.89
N LEU A 158 7.38 -13.08 3.78
CA LEU A 158 7.66 -11.69 4.11
C LEU A 158 9.08 -11.47 4.68
N ALA A 159 9.59 -12.37 5.51
CA ALA A 159 10.94 -12.29 6.06
C ALA A 159 12.02 -12.40 4.96
N SER A 160 11.87 -13.35 4.04
CA SER A 160 12.76 -13.51 2.89
C SER A 160 12.70 -12.29 1.95
N THR A 161 11.52 -11.70 1.75
CA THR A 161 11.37 -10.43 1.01
C THR A 161 12.17 -9.31 1.68
N ILE A 162 12.00 -9.12 2.98
CA ILE A 162 12.73 -8.08 3.73
C ILE A 162 14.24 -8.28 3.60
N ALA A 163 14.74 -9.51 3.81
CA ALA A 163 16.15 -9.81 3.69
C ALA A 163 16.71 -9.60 2.26
N GLN A 164 15.90 -9.88 1.23
CA GLN A 164 16.29 -9.68 -0.17
C GLN A 164 16.40 -8.20 -0.53
N PHE A 165 15.43 -7.37 -0.11
CA PHE A 165 15.37 -5.96 -0.49
C PHE A 165 16.15 -5.03 0.43
N ARG A 166 16.46 -5.48 1.65
CA ARG A 166 17.32 -4.76 2.62
C ARG A 166 18.46 -5.64 3.13
N PRO A 167 19.39 -6.06 2.26
CA PRO A 167 20.56 -6.84 2.66
C PRO A 167 21.54 -6.01 3.51
N ASP A 168 21.47 -4.68 3.39
CA ASP A 168 22.24 -3.68 4.15
C ASP A 168 21.79 -3.53 5.60
N ALA A 169 20.50 -3.80 5.88
CA ALA A 169 19.95 -3.65 7.21
C ALA A 169 20.49 -4.75 8.15
N ASP A 170 20.79 -4.37 9.38
CA ASP A 170 21.19 -5.35 10.39
C ASP A 170 20.03 -6.35 10.67
N PRO A 171 20.33 -7.58 11.14
CA PRO A 171 19.29 -8.58 11.36
C PRO A 171 18.22 -8.16 12.38
N ILE A 172 18.55 -7.31 13.35
CA ILE A 172 17.63 -6.86 14.41
C ILE A 172 16.61 -5.86 13.82
N GLU A 173 17.08 -4.90 13.01
CA GLU A 173 16.21 -3.99 12.25
C GLU A 173 15.22 -4.77 11.38
N ARG A 174 15.71 -5.76 10.62
CA ARG A 174 14.85 -6.60 9.77
C ARG A 174 13.82 -7.38 10.58
N GLN A 175 14.20 -7.85 11.77
CA GLN A 175 13.28 -8.54 12.68
C GLN A 175 12.19 -7.60 13.21
N HIS A 176 12.52 -6.36 13.57
CA HIS A 176 11.54 -5.36 13.97
C HIS A 176 10.56 -5.04 12.85
N VAL A 177 11.06 -4.81 11.63
CA VAL A 177 10.20 -4.57 10.47
C VAL A 177 9.28 -5.76 10.18
N PHE A 178 9.82 -6.97 10.17
CA PHE A 178 9.04 -8.18 10.00
C PHE A 178 7.93 -8.30 11.06
N SER A 179 8.26 -8.07 12.33
CA SER A 179 7.30 -8.08 13.45
C SER A 179 6.14 -7.12 13.21
N ILE A 180 6.44 -5.86 12.84
CA ILE A 180 5.41 -4.84 12.59
C ILE A 180 4.54 -5.23 11.40
N MET A 181 5.16 -5.62 10.28
CA MET A 181 4.41 -5.99 9.07
C MET A 181 3.51 -7.20 9.32
N CYS A 182 3.95 -8.22 10.08
CA CYS A 182 3.09 -9.35 10.46
C CYS A 182 1.89 -8.94 11.32
N LYS A 183 2.03 -7.95 12.20
CA LYS A 183 0.94 -7.47 13.05
C LYS A 183 -0.10 -6.63 12.29
N VAL A 184 0.31 -5.96 11.21
CA VAL A 184 -0.61 -5.12 10.42
C VAL A 184 -1.14 -5.84 9.17
N PHE A 185 -0.35 -6.68 8.50
CA PHE A 185 -0.79 -7.53 7.38
C PHE A 185 -1.55 -8.79 7.85
N GLN A 186 -2.48 -8.62 8.77
CA GLN A 186 -3.46 -9.65 9.14
C GLN A 186 -4.66 -9.58 8.19
N TYR A 187 -5.18 -10.71 7.70
CA TYR A 187 -6.37 -10.67 6.86
C TYR A 187 -7.60 -10.17 7.62
N SER A 188 -7.82 -10.69 8.83
CA SER A 188 -8.86 -10.20 9.75
C SER A 188 -8.62 -8.75 10.15
N PRO A 189 -9.50 -7.79 9.77
CA PRO A 189 -9.35 -6.38 10.12
C PRO A 189 -9.27 -6.15 11.64
N GLU A 190 -10.09 -6.86 12.40
CA GLU A 190 -10.14 -6.85 13.86
C GLU A 190 -8.87 -7.34 14.57
N LYS A 191 -7.97 -8.04 13.87
CA LYS A 191 -6.68 -8.50 14.41
C LYS A 191 -5.53 -7.55 14.08
N ARG A 192 -5.75 -6.53 13.24
CA ARG A 192 -4.70 -5.57 12.88
C ARG A 192 -4.47 -4.58 14.01
N LEU A 193 -3.22 -4.13 14.15
CA LEU A 193 -2.94 -2.99 15.01
C LEU A 193 -3.71 -1.76 14.52
N THR A 194 -4.28 -1.03 15.47
CA THR A 194 -4.74 0.34 15.23
C THR A 194 -3.55 1.29 15.13
N ALA A 195 -3.77 2.51 14.62
CA ALA A 195 -2.74 3.55 14.57
C ALA A 195 -2.14 3.81 15.97
N THR A 196 -2.99 3.93 16.99
CA THR A 196 -2.55 4.12 18.37
C THR A 196 -1.70 2.96 18.87
N GLN A 197 -2.10 1.72 18.60
CA GLN A 197 -1.33 0.55 19.03
C GLN A 197 0.02 0.47 18.31
N LEU A 198 0.07 0.80 17.02
CA LEU A 198 1.30 0.84 16.24
C LEU A 198 2.30 1.87 16.82
N LEU A 199 1.83 3.07 17.18
CA LEU A 199 2.67 4.11 17.81
C LEU A 199 3.26 3.69 19.17
N HIS A 200 2.66 2.72 19.84
CA HIS A 200 3.15 2.15 21.09
C HIS A 200 3.90 0.83 20.91
N ASP A 201 3.97 0.30 19.69
CA ASP A 201 4.65 -0.96 19.41
C ASP A 201 6.17 -0.80 19.58
N PRO A 202 6.84 -1.62 20.40
CA PRO A 202 8.28 -1.49 20.63
C PRO A 202 9.13 -1.66 19.38
N SER A 203 8.71 -2.53 18.45
CA SER A 203 9.44 -2.71 17.18
C SER A 203 9.27 -1.49 16.29
N PHE A 204 8.06 -0.92 16.23
CA PHE A 204 7.82 0.30 15.47
C PHE A 204 8.67 1.45 16.01
N ARG A 205 8.66 1.69 17.33
CA ARG A 205 9.49 2.72 17.96
C ARG A 205 10.98 2.53 17.69
N ALA A 206 11.50 1.30 17.80
CA ALA A 206 12.90 1.03 17.51
C ALA A 206 13.30 1.39 16.06
N ILE A 207 12.39 1.20 15.09
CA ILE A 207 12.63 1.62 13.71
C ILE A 207 12.56 3.15 13.59
N MET A 208 11.54 3.78 14.17
CA MET A 208 11.38 5.24 14.10
C MET A 208 12.57 5.97 14.76
N ASP A 209 12.99 5.52 15.95
CA ASP A 209 14.17 6.04 16.67
C ASP A 209 15.44 5.93 15.81
N LYS A 210 15.62 4.81 15.07
CA LYS A 210 16.78 4.60 14.19
C LYS A 210 16.83 5.59 13.04
N TYR A 211 15.69 5.99 12.50
CA TYR A 211 15.59 6.92 11.37
C TYR A 211 15.30 8.37 11.80
N GLY A 212 15.25 8.66 13.10
CA GLY A 212 15.06 10.00 13.64
C GLY A 212 13.63 10.52 13.46
N CYS A 213 12.63 9.65 13.57
CA CYS A 213 11.20 9.96 13.41
C CYS A 213 10.41 9.71 14.70
#